data_AF-A0A060SYK1-F1
#
_entry.id   AF-A0A060SYK1-F1
#
_cell.length_a   1.000
_cell.length_b   1.000
_cell.length_c   1.000
_cell.angle_alpha   90.00
_cell.angle_beta   90.00
_cell.angle_gamma   90.00
#
_symmetry.space_group_name_H-M   'P 1'
#
loop_
_entity.id
_entity.type
_entity.pdbx_description
1 polymer ?
#
loop_
_entity_poly.entity_id
_entity_poly.type
_entity_poly.pdbx_seq_one_letter_code
_entity_poly.pdbx_strand_id
1 'polypeptide(L)'
;MISCLLSICLLGLGTVCQGAVPPPAGRKPSIPDPQIDGFCQVTSHVTGNHFDLSELMRTPPGDTSDWLIRGNDFPANFSANICAPLITPVKVKDVTAPQNVSASYTDPATGEVKSLGSVSSAPFTRGRSLLLEYTDGSPCVGPKGEKTPYRMSSLFSFKCDSNAHKRAIISYVASPNNCSFYFEVRTPYACPAVNENESLNPFIIFLVITFVAFLVYVVGASLWSPRGGVSLGGIRLTTASFGRRTSGGSKYDYDI
;
A
#
# COMPACT_ATOMS: atom_id res chain seq x y z
N MET A 1 40.15 -36.90 -37.52
CA MET A 1 40.40 -35.95 -38.61
C MET A 1 40.17 -34.54 -38.08
N ILE A 2 41.26 -33.75 -37.95
CA ILE A 2 41.34 -32.28 -38.11
C ILE A 2 40.60 -31.46 -37.01
N SER A 3 41.19 -30.58 -36.19
CA SER A 3 42.38 -29.76 -36.35
C SER A 3 42.96 -29.33 -34.99
N CYS A 4 44.28 -29.40 -34.85
CA CYS A 4 45.07 -28.70 -33.85
C CYS A 4 45.27 -27.24 -34.25
N LEU A 5 45.04 -26.30 -33.33
CA LEU A 5 45.69 -24.99 -33.31
C LEU A 5 46.01 -24.72 -31.83
N LEU A 6 47.17 -25.14 -31.33
CA LEU A 6 48.41 -24.36 -31.31
C LEU A 6 48.17 -22.87 -30.97
N SER A 7 48.17 -22.55 -29.68
CA SER A 7 48.54 -21.22 -29.20
C SER A 7 49.41 -21.36 -27.95
N ILE A 8 50.72 -21.32 -28.21
CA ILE A 8 51.79 -20.68 -27.43
C ILE A 8 51.72 -20.86 -25.90
N CYS A 9 52.49 -21.84 -25.43
CA CYS A 9 52.92 -21.98 -24.05
C CYS A 9 54.24 -21.22 -23.88
N LEU A 10 54.26 -20.14 -23.09
CA LEU A 10 55.48 -19.51 -22.61
C LEU A 10 55.21 -18.90 -21.22
N LEU A 11 56.12 -19.23 -20.30
CA LEU A 11 56.26 -18.77 -18.91
C LEU A 11 55.53 -19.59 -17.84
N GLY A 12 56.21 -20.65 -17.40
CA GLY A 12 56.66 -20.73 -16.01
C GLY A 12 55.65 -21.15 -14.94
N LEU A 13 56.03 -22.22 -14.24
CA LEU A 13 55.56 -22.68 -12.93
C LEU A 13 54.29 -23.56 -12.88
N GLY A 14 54.54 -24.87 -12.83
CA GLY A 14 53.89 -25.77 -11.87
C GLY A 14 52.38 -25.98 -12.01
N THR A 15 51.95 -26.80 -12.98
CA THR A 15 50.60 -27.36 -12.98
C THR A 15 50.53 -28.59 -12.09
N VAL A 16 49.95 -28.41 -10.90
CA VAL A 16 49.47 -29.49 -10.02
C VAL A 16 48.30 -30.19 -10.69
N CYS A 17 48.38 -31.52 -10.84
CA CYS A 17 47.24 -32.35 -11.22
C CYS A 17 46.19 -32.31 -10.09
N GLN A 18 45.12 -31.53 -10.28
CA GLN A 18 43.93 -31.66 -9.44
C GLN A 18 43.10 -32.84 -9.95
N GLY A 19 43.13 -33.93 -9.17
CA GLY A 19 42.22 -35.06 -9.34
C GLY A 19 40.77 -34.60 -9.20
N ALA A 20 39.90 -35.18 -10.05
CA ALA A 20 38.47 -34.94 -10.03
C ALA A 20 37.87 -35.36 -8.67
N VAL A 21 37.35 -34.38 -7.94
CA VAL A 21 36.52 -34.63 -6.75
C VAL A 21 35.15 -35.13 -7.23
N PRO A 22 34.67 -36.31 -6.79
CA PRO A 22 33.34 -36.78 -7.16
C PRO A 22 32.25 -35.85 -6.60
N PRO A 23 31.11 -35.70 -7.31
CA PRO A 23 30.05 -34.80 -6.89
C PRO A 23 29.47 -35.22 -5.54
N PRO A 24 29.20 -34.28 -4.60
CA PRO A 24 28.52 -34.62 -3.37
C PRO A 24 27.11 -35.13 -3.70
N ALA A 25 26.81 -36.33 -3.21
CA ALA A 25 25.52 -36.98 -3.29
C ALA A 25 24.39 -36.03 -2.86
N GLY A 26 23.30 -36.07 -3.62
CA GLY A 26 22.15 -35.18 -3.51
C GLY A 26 21.67 -35.02 -2.08
N ARG A 27 21.77 -33.78 -1.57
CA ARG A 27 20.92 -33.34 -0.46
C ARG A 27 19.51 -33.18 -1.04
N LYS A 28 18.62 -34.10 -0.69
CA LYS A 28 17.17 -33.93 -0.82
C LYS A 28 16.84 -32.53 -0.29
N PRO A 29 16.08 -31.68 -1.00
CA PRO A 29 15.62 -30.41 -0.45
C PRO A 29 14.93 -30.72 0.86
N SER A 30 15.52 -30.27 1.97
CA SER A 30 14.81 -30.13 3.23
C SER A 30 13.67 -29.17 2.94
N ILE A 31 12.44 -29.68 2.99
CA ILE A 31 11.23 -28.86 2.97
C ILE A 31 11.47 -27.80 4.05
N PRO A 32 11.57 -26.51 3.70
CA PRO A 32 11.59 -25.47 4.72
C PRO A 32 10.29 -25.61 5.52
N ASP A 33 10.40 -25.55 6.85
CA ASP A 33 9.28 -25.21 7.73
C ASP A 33 8.51 -24.03 7.09
N PRO A 34 7.18 -23.88 7.23
CA PRO A 34 6.45 -22.76 6.63
C PRO A 34 6.93 -21.47 7.28
N GLN A 35 8.02 -20.92 6.76
CA GLN A 35 8.45 -19.59 7.05
C GLN A 35 7.42 -18.68 6.40
N ILE A 36 6.67 -18.01 7.26
CA ILE A 36 5.90 -16.82 6.95
C ILE A 36 6.93 -15.74 6.60
N ASP A 37 7.51 -15.85 5.40
CA ASP A 37 8.43 -14.87 4.86
C ASP A 37 7.56 -13.82 4.16
N GLY A 38 7.31 -12.78 4.93
CA GLY A 38 6.20 -11.87 4.74
C GLY A 38 6.28 -11.08 3.45
N PHE A 39 5.12 -10.96 2.79
CA PHE A 39 4.71 -9.78 2.03
C PHE A 39 3.18 -9.74 2.03
N CYS A 40 2.56 -9.32 3.15
CA CYS A 40 1.14 -8.97 3.21
C CYS A 40 0.90 -7.63 2.48
N GLN A 41 1.45 -7.53 1.28
CA GLN A 41 1.58 -6.32 0.50
C GLN A 41 1.31 -6.67 -0.94
N VAL A 42 0.68 -5.76 -1.66
CA VAL A 42 0.42 -5.96 -3.10
C VAL A 42 0.37 -4.62 -3.81
N THR A 43 0.93 -4.61 -5.01
CA THR A 43 0.81 -3.49 -5.93
C THR A 43 -0.29 -3.76 -6.95
N SER A 44 -1.20 -2.82 -7.12
CA SER A 44 -2.24 -2.92 -8.15
C SER A 44 -1.64 -2.78 -9.55
N HIS A 45 -1.91 -3.75 -10.43
CA HIS A 45 -1.53 -3.66 -11.84
C HIS A 45 -2.29 -2.57 -12.60
N VAL A 46 -3.46 -2.15 -12.12
CA VAL A 46 -4.33 -1.18 -12.80
C VAL A 46 -3.98 0.25 -12.41
N THR A 47 -3.73 0.50 -11.13
CA THR A 47 -3.51 1.86 -10.60
C THR A 47 -2.06 2.13 -10.23
N GLY A 48 -1.21 1.09 -10.14
CA GLY A 48 0.18 1.22 -9.66
C GLY A 48 0.30 1.49 -8.16
N ASN A 49 -0.82 1.53 -7.42
CA ASN A 49 -0.80 1.82 -5.98
C ASN A 49 -0.28 0.61 -5.20
N HIS A 50 0.57 0.89 -4.21
CA HIS A 50 1.05 -0.09 -3.25
C HIS A 50 0.11 -0.14 -2.04
N PHE A 51 -0.34 -1.34 -1.67
CA PHE A 51 -1.16 -1.58 -0.49
C PHE A 51 -0.38 -2.42 0.49
N ASP A 52 -0.27 -1.94 1.73
CA ASP A 52 0.35 -2.67 2.83
C ASP A 52 -0.71 -3.02 3.87
N LEU A 53 -0.98 -4.32 4.02
CA LEU A 53 -1.96 -4.86 4.96
C LEU A 53 -1.28 -5.46 6.20
N SER A 54 0.04 -5.31 6.35
CA SER A 54 0.81 -5.91 7.45
C SER A 54 0.34 -5.45 8.83
N GLU A 55 -0.18 -4.22 8.92
CA GLU A 55 -0.74 -3.63 10.13
C GLU A 55 -2.07 -4.28 10.58
N LEU A 56 -2.70 -5.08 9.71
CA LEU A 56 -3.90 -5.85 10.05
C LEU A 56 -3.57 -7.23 10.62
N MET A 57 -2.31 -7.65 10.48
CA MET A 57 -1.83 -8.92 11.00
C MET A 57 -1.78 -8.84 12.51
N ARG A 58 -2.55 -9.69 13.19
CA ARG A 58 -2.47 -9.79 14.64
C ARG A 58 -1.43 -10.83 15.03
N THR A 59 -0.43 -10.44 15.81
CA THR A 59 0.64 -11.34 16.26
C THR A 59 0.96 -11.14 17.74
N PRO A 60 1.20 -12.23 18.50
CA PRO A 60 1.66 -12.13 19.88
C PRO A 60 3.13 -11.65 19.91
N PRO A 61 3.54 -10.81 20.89
CA PRO A 61 2.85 -10.43 22.12
C PRO A 61 1.99 -9.14 22.03
N GLY A 62 1.93 -8.48 20.87
CA GLY A 62 1.23 -7.20 20.72
C GLY A 62 -0.29 -7.34 20.81
N ASP A 63 -0.84 -8.33 20.12
CA ASP A 63 -2.27 -8.62 20.11
C ASP A 63 -2.61 -9.86 20.93
N THR A 64 -3.72 -9.80 21.66
CA THR A 64 -4.18 -10.86 22.56
C THR A 64 -5.37 -11.67 22.03
N SER A 65 -6.01 -11.21 20.95
CA SER A 65 -7.23 -11.82 20.42
C SER A 65 -7.28 -11.74 18.91
N ASP A 66 -8.01 -12.65 18.29
CA ASP A 66 -8.27 -12.66 16.85
C ASP A 66 -9.33 -11.62 16.45
N TRP A 67 -9.51 -11.39 15.14
CA TRP A 67 -10.62 -10.58 14.65
C TRP A 67 -11.93 -11.35 14.82
N LEU A 68 -12.82 -10.82 15.66
CA LEU A 68 -14.16 -11.34 15.85
C LEU A 68 -15.13 -10.75 14.83
N ILE A 69 -15.79 -11.61 14.06
CA ILE A 69 -16.75 -11.25 13.02
C ILE A 69 -18.10 -11.81 13.43
N ARG A 70 -19.13 -10.96 13.45
CA ARG A 70 -20.50 -11.40 13.71
C ARG A 70 -21.14 -11.86 12.40
N GLY A 71 -21.67 -13.07 12.38
CA GLY A 71 -22.62 -13.49 11.35
C GLY A 71 -23.97 -12.84 11.65
N ASN A 72 -24.31 -11.75 10.97
CA ASN A 72 -25.64 -11.16 11.16
C ASN A 72 -26.74 -12.13 10.67
N ASP A 73 -26.53 -12.75 9.51
CA ASP A 73 -27.48 -13.70 8.90
C ASP A 73 -27.06 -15.17 9.11
N PHE A 74 -25.84 -15.40 9.59
CA PHE A 74 -25.32 -16.73 9.89
C PHE A 74 -25.31 -16.93 11.41
N PRO A 75 -25.89 -18.02 11.95
CA PRO A 75 -26.07 -18.20 13.40
C PRO A 75 -24.77 -18.55 14.15
N ALA A 76 -23.61 -18.10 13.68
CA ALA A 76 -22.32 -18.33 14.30
C ALA A 76 -21.45 -17.07 14.29
N ASN A 77 -20.54 -17.01 15.25
CA ASN A 77 -19.45 -16.05 15.26
C ASN A 77 -18.23 -16.64 14.56
N PHE A 78 -17.52 -15.81 13.83
CA PHE A 78 -16.30 -16.19 13.14
C PHE A 78 -15.09 -15.53 13.81
N SER A 79 -13.98 -16.24 13.84
CA SER A 79 -12.68 -15.72 14.24
C SER A 79 -11.75 -15.80 13.04
N ALA A 80 -11.10 -14.70 12.69
CA ALA A 80 -10.16 -14.65 11.59
C ALA A 80 -8.92 -13.82 11.93
N ASN A 81 -7.84 -14.10 11.21
CA ASN A 81 -6.65 -13.28 11.19
C ASN A 81 -6.27 -12.97 9.73
N ILE A 82 -5.62 -11.82 9.51
CA ILE A 82 -5.22 -11.34 8.17
C ILE A 82 -3.75 -11.67 7.96
N CYS A 83 -3.40 -12.34 6.86
CA CYS A 83 -2.05 -12.79 6.49
C CYS A 83 -1.27 -13.60 7.55
N ALA A 84 -1.92 -13.99 8.64
CA ALA A 84 -1.35 -14.70 9.77
C ALA A 84 -2.31 -15.81 10.22
N PRO A 85 -1.81 -16.86 10.90
CA PRO A 85 -2.66 -17.85 11.55
C PRO A 85 -3.41 -17.25 12.74
N LEU A 86 -4.46 -17.94 13.20
CA LEU A 86 -5.16 -17.57 14.43
C LEU A 86 -4.21 -17.60 15.63
N ILE A 87 -4.33 -16.60 16.50
CA ILE A 87 -3.62 -16.52 17.78
C ILE A 87 -4.20 -17.57 18.73
N THR A 88 -5.52 -17.70 18.76
CA THR A 88 -6.18 -18.69 19.61
C THR A 88 -6.06 -20.08 18.99
N PRO A 89 -5.49 -21.07 19.71
CA PRO A 89 -5.33 -22.41 19.16
C PRO A 89 -6.70 -23.06 19.01
N VAL A 90 -7.06 -23.41 17.76
CA VAL A 90 -8.33 -24.05 17.42
C VAL A 90 -8.15 -25.56 17.23
N LYS A 91 -9.10 -26.34 17.77
CA LYS A 91 -9.16 -27.79 17.56
C LYS A 91 -10.06 -28.08 16.36
N VAL A 92 -9.46 -28.20 15.18
CA VAL A 92 -10.18 -28.48 13.92
C VAL A 92 -9.97 -29.93 13.49
N LYS A 93 -11.03 -30.54 12.95
CA LYS A 93 -11.00 -31.89 12.36
C LYS A 93 -10.77 -31.82 10.85
N ASP A 94 -10.16 -32.86 10.28
CA ASP A 94 -9.99 -33.05 8.82
C ASP A 94 -9.15 -31.98 8.09
N VAL A 95 -8.23 -31.32 8.81
CA VAL A 95 -7.27 -30.35 8.26
C VAL A 95 -5.84 -30.83 8.52
N THR A 96 -4.97 -30.71 7.52
CA THR A 96 -3.58 -31.21 7.57
C THR A 96 -2.71 -30.46 8.59
N ALA A 97 -2.92 -29.14 8.72
CA ALA A 97 -2.11 -28.26 9.57
C ALA A 97 -3.02 -27.32 10.39
N PRO A 98 -3.48 -27.73 11.58
CA PRO A 98 -4.37 -26.91 12.41
C PRO A 98 -3.72 -25.60 12.87
N GLN A 99 -2.39 -25.56 12.99
CA GLN A 99 -1.61 -24.36 13.33
C GLN A 99 -1.61 -23.28 12.23
N ASN A 100 -1.94 -23.63 10.99
CA ASN A 100 -1.96 -22.71 9.85
C ASN A 100 -3.36 -22.17 9.56
N VAL A 101 -4.35 -22.48 10.40
CA VAL A 101 -5.72 -22.01 10.19
C VAL A 101 -5.79 -20.51 10.48
N SER A 102 -6.19 -19.73 9.48
CA SER A 102 -6.31 -18.27 9.57
C SER A 102 -7.73 -17.82 9.85
N ALA A 103 -8.74 -18.63 9.52
CA ALA A 103 -10.14 -18.32 9.77
C ALA A 103 -10.91 -19.56 10.21
N SER A 104 -11.81 -19.39 11.18
CA SER A 104 -12.63 -20.47 11.72
C SER A 104 -13.99 -19.96 12.21
N TYR A 105 -14.93 -20.90 12.33
CA TYR A 105 -16.20 -20.66 13.01
C TYR A 105 -16.60 -21.86 13.85
N THR A 106 -17.39 -21.60 14.89
CA THR A 106 -17.98 -22.65 15.72
C THR A 106 -19.40 -22.90 15.24
N ASP A 107 -19.69 -24.12 14.80
CA ASP A 107 -21.03 -24.51 14.39
C ASP A 107 -21.96 -24.56 15.62
N PRO A 108 -23.04 -23.76 15.69
CA PRO A 108 -23.94 -23.74 16.84
C PRO A 108 -24.72 -25.04 17.02
N ALA A 109 -24.90 -25.83 15.95
CA ALA A 109 -25.68 -27.07 16.02
C ALA A 109 -24.86 -28.24 16.60
N THR A 110 -23.58 -28.33 16.25
CA THR A 110 -22.71 -29.44 16.68
C THR A 110 -21.72 -29.05 17.77
N GLY A 111 -21.47 -27.75 17.96
CA GLY A 111 -20.42 -27.22 18.83
C GLY A 111 -18.99 -27.45 18.31
N GLU A 112 -18.85 -27.93 17.07
CA GLU A 112 -17.54 -28.21 16.46
C GLU A 112 -16.96 -26.99 15.76
N VAL A 113 -15.64 -26.80 15.87
CA VAL A 113 -14.92 -25.74 15.17
C VAL A 113 -14.56 -26.22 13.77
N LYS A 114 -14.96 -25.43 12.76
CA LYS A 114 -14.66 -25.65 11.34
C LYS A 114 -13.67 -24.62 10.84
N SER A 115 -12.73 -25.05 10.01
CA SER A 115 -11.75 -24.16 9.37
C SER A 115 -12.31 -23.61 8.06
N LEU A 116 -12.17 -22.30 7.87
CA LEU A 116 -12.54 -21.58 6.65
C LEU A 116 -11.37 -21.39 5.69
N GLY A 117 -10.20 -21.88 6.06
CA GLY A 117 -9.02 -21.85 5.21
C GLY A 117 -7.71 -21.79 6.00
N SER A 118 -6.65 -22.12 5.29
CA SER A 118 -5.26 -21.99 5.71
C SER A 118 -4.74 -20.61 5.38
N VAL A 119 -3.74 -20.17 6.15
CA VAL A 119 -3.10 -18.87 6.00
C VAL A 119 -2.54 -18.68 4.59
N SER A 120 -2.82 -17.52 4.03
CA SER A 120 -2.20 -17.00 2.82
C SER A 120 -1.64 -15.62 3.13
N SER A 121 -0.37 -15.38 2.80
CA SER A 121 0.29 -14.10 2.99
C SER A 121 0.27 -13.22 1.73
N ALA A 122 -0.33 -13.68 0.63
CA ALA A 122 -0.28 -13.00 -0.66
C ALA A 122 -1.67 -12.43 -1.04
N PRO A 123 -1.98 -11.16 -0.68
CA PRO A 123 -3.16 -10.50 -1.20
C PRO A 123 -3.00 -10.22 -2.70
N PHE A 124 -4.11 -10.19 -3.43
CA PHE A 124 -4.13 -9.93 -4.86
C PHE A 124 -5.17 -8.87 -5.22
N THR A 125 -4.96 -8.20 -6.35
CA THR A 125 -5.90 -7.18 -6.84
C THR A 125 -6.72 -7.73 -7.99
N ARG A 126 -8.02 -7.46 -7.98
CA ARG A 126 -8.91 -7.67 -9.13
C ARG A 126 -9.61 -6.36 -9.46
N GLY A 127 -9.18 -5.74 -10.57
CA GLY A 127 -9.65 -4.43 -10.97
C GLY A 127 -9.27 -3.36 -9.94
N ARG A 128 -10.26 -2.80 -9.25
CA ARG A 128 -10.08 -1.80 -8.18
C ARG A 128 -10.25 -2.38 -6.77
N SER A 129 -10.54 -3.68 -6.66
CA SER A 129 -10.76 -4.34 -5.37
C SER A 129 -9.51 -5.11 -4.95
N LEU A 130 -9.20 -5.04 -3.65
CA LEU A 130 -8.13 -5.77 -3.00
C LEU A 130 -8.73 -6.99 -2.31
N LEU A 131 -8.19 -8.18 -2.60
CA LEU A 131 -8.75 -9.46 -2.17
C LEU A 131 -7.67 -10.31 -1.51
N LEU A 132 -8.06 -11.09 -0.51
CA LEU A 132 -7.24 -12.14 0.10
C LEU A 132 -8.07 -13.42 0.20
N GLU A 133 -7.53 -14.49 -0.35
CA GLU A 133 -8.20 -15.80 -0.42
C GLU A 133 -7.49 -16.79 0.50
N TYR A 134 -8.28 -17.50 1.30
CA TYR A 134 -7.84 -18.64 2.08
C TYR A 134 -8.53 -19.91 1.58
N THR A 135 -7.73 -20.93 1.30
CA THR A 135 -8.14 -22.23 0.76
C THR A 135 -7.86 -23.35 1.75
N ASP A 136 -8.24 -24.58 1.42
CA ASP A 136 -7.88 -25.77 2.19
C ASP A 136 -8.42 -25.80 3.63
N GLY A 137 -9.66 -25.33 3.81
CA GLY A 137 -10.40 -25.46 5.06
C GLY A 137 -10.98 -26.86 5.30
N SER A 138 -11.93 -26.96 6.23
CA SER A 138 -12.66 -28.21 6.50
C SER A 138 -13.47 -28.68 5.27
N PRO A 139 -13.75 -29.99 5.12
CA PRO A 139 -14.56 -30.48 4.02
C PRO A 139 -15.98 -29.91 4.06
N CYS A 140 -16.50 -29.54 2.89
CA CYS A 140 -17.86 -29.02 2.77
C CYS A 140 -18.89 -30.14 2.92
N VAL A 141 -20.03 -29.81 3.53
CA VAL A 141 -21.10 -30.77 3.81
C VAL A 141 -22.23 -30.54 2.81
N GLY A 142 -22.65 -31.60 2.12
CA GLY A 142 -23.78 -31.56 1.19
C GLY A 142 -25.12 -31.46 1.92
N PRO A 143 -26.23 -31.24 1.18
CA PRO A 143 -27.57 -31.09 1.77
C PRO A 143 -28.05 -32.33 2.54
N LYS A 144 -27.44 -33.49 2.30
CA LYS A 144 -27.74 -34.76 3.00
C LYS A 144 -26.81 -35.04 4.19
N GLY A 145 -25.95 -34.09 4.57
CA GLY A 145 -24.98 -34.27 5.66
C GLY A 145 -23.71 -35.04 5.27
N GLU A 146 -23.53 -35.35 3.98
CA GLU A 146 -22.36 -36.09 3.49
C GLU A 146 -21.16 -35.17 3.24
N LYS A 147 -19.95 -35.64 3.55
CA LYS A 147 -18.71 -34.92 3.26
C LYS A 147 -18.44 -34.92 1.75
N THR A 148 -18.29 -33.74 1.17
CA THR A 148 -17.95 -33.56 -0.24
C THR A 148 -16.43 -33.46 -0.42
N PRO A 149 -15.90 -33.69 -1.64
CA PRO A 149 -14.47 -33.48 -1.92
C PRO A 149 -14.07 -32.00 -1.90
N TYR A 150 -15.03 -31.07 -1.87
CA TYR A 150 -14.77 -29.64 -1.82
C TYR A 150 -14.32 -29.20 -0.43
N ARG A 151 -13.41 -28.22 -0.41
CA ARG A 151 -12.85 -27.64 0.83
C ARG A 151 -13.44 -26.26 1.06
N MET A 152 -13.70 -25.95 2.33
CA MET A 152 -14.15 -24.63 2.72
C MET A 152 -13.09 -23.59 2.38
N SER A 153 -13.55 -22.44 1.93
CA SER A 153 -12.72 -21.31 1.54
C SER A 153 -13.33 -20.00 2.03
N SER A 154 -12.48 -19.01 2.25
CA SER A 154 -12.91 -17.67 2.63
C SER A 154 -12.22 -16.62 1.78
N LEU A 155 -12.99 -15.60 1.40
CA LEU A 155 -12.53 -14.47 0.61
C LEU A 155 -12.76 -13.19 1.40
N PHE A 156 -11.67 -12.47 1.67
CA PHE A 156 -11.69 -11.17 2.32
C PHE A 156 -11.54 -10.08 1.26
N SER A 157 -12.53 -9.21 1.15
CA SER A 157 -12.52 -8.05 0.26
C SER A 157 -12.22 -6.79 1.06
N PHE A 158 -11.08 -6.18 0.83
CA PHE A 158 -10.67 -4.95 1.49
C PHE A 158 -11.26 -3.71 0.80
N LYS A 159 -11.81 -2.81 1.60
CA LYS A 159 -12.35 -1.52 1.19
C LYS A 159 -11.64 -0.41 1.97
N CYS A 160 -11.21 0.62 1.25
CA CYS A 160 -10.68 1.84 1.83
C CYS A 160 -11.76 2.54 2.64
N ASP A 161 -11.51 2.73 3.93
CA ASP A 161 -12.28 3.58 4.81
C ASP A 161 -11.32 4.54 5.53
N SER A 162 -11.27 5.79 5.07
CA SER A 162 -10.41 6.82 5.65
C SER A 162 -10.89 7.31 7.02
N ASN A 163 -12.16 7.07 7.36
CA ASN A 163 -12.77 7.55 8.60
C ASN A 163 -12.68 6.52 9.72
N ALA A 164 -12.31 5.28 9.39
CA ALA A 164 -11.98 4.27 10.38
C ALA A 164 -10.74 4.73 11.16
N HIS A 165 -10.92 5.12 12.44
CA HIS A 165 -9.86 5.59 13.35
C HIS A 165 -8.80 4.50 13.63
N LYS A 166 -7.97 4.16 12.62
CA LYS A 166 -6.94 3.10 12.64
C LYS A 166 -7.44 1.71 13.06
N ARG A 167 -8.75 1.47 13.06
CA ARG A 167 -9.36 0.19 13.44
C ARG A 167 -10.01 -0.43 12.22
N ALA A 168 -9.55 -1.60 11.83
CA ALA A 168 -10.25 -2.37 10.81
C ALA A 168 -11.52 -3.00 11.39
N ILE A 169 -12.57 -3.06 10.59
CA ILE A 169 -13.82 -3.74 10.92
C ILE A 169 -14.09 -4.77 9.83
N ILE A 170 -14.23 -6.02 10.24
CA ILE A 170 -14.57 -7.13 9.34
C ILE A 170 -16.06 -7.42 9.50
N SER A 171 -16.76 -7.46 8.37
CA SER A 171 -18.20 -7.75 8.30
C SER A 171 -18.42 -8.98 7.43
N TYR A 172 -19.31 -9.87 7.87
CA TYR A 172 -19.75 -11.00 7.07
C TYR A 172 -20.74 -10.51 5.99
N VAL A 173 -20.54 -10.95 4.75
CA VAL A 173 -21.38 -10.55 3.60
C VAL A 173 -22.32 -11.68 3.20
N ALA A 174 -21.79 -12.85 2.90
CA ALA A 174 -22.57 -13.98 2.41
C ALA A 174 -21.79 -15.30 2.47
N SER A 175 -22.52 -16.42 2.41
CA SER A 175 -21.97 -17.76 2.26
C SER A 175 -22.80 -18.61 1.30
N PRO A 176 -22.50 -18.62 -0.02
CA PRO A 176 -23.15 -19.56 -0.93
C PRO A 176 -22.80 -20.99 -0.51
N ASN A 177 -23.84 -21.79 -0.26
CA ASN A 177 -23.78 -23.22 0.05
C ASN A 177 -23.00 -23.59 1.33
N ASN A 178 -22.80 -22.65 2.28
CA ASN A 178 -22.06 -22.88 3.53
C ASN A 178 -20.65 -23.49 3.33
N CYS A 179 -20.05 -23.24 2.17
CA CYS A 179 -18.76 -23.80 1.75
C CYS A 179 -17.77 -22.69 1.38
N SER A 180 -18.25 -21.62 0.73
CA SER A 180 -17.46 -20.43 0.41
C SER A 180 -17.98 -19.25 1.22
N PHE A 181 -17.12 -18.55 1.94
CA PHE A 181 -17.49 -17.43 2.81
C PHE A 181 -16.90 -16.13 2.28
N TYR A 182 -17.70 -15.08 2.28
CA TYR A 182 -17.32 -13.75 1.79
C TYR A 182 -17.35 -12.75 2.95
N PHE A 183 -16.21 -12.12 3.20
CA PHE A 183 -16.04 -11.10 4.23
C PHE A 183 -15.64 -9.77 3.58
N GLU A 184 -16.18 -8.68 4.10
CA GLU A 184 -15.78 -7.31 3.74
C GLU A 184 -14.96 -6.72 4.89
N VAL A 185 -13.76 -6.24 4.58
CA VAL A 185 -12.85 -5.63 5.55
C VAL A 185 -12.76 -4.13 5.25
N ARG A 186 -13.27 -3.29 6.14
CA ARG A 186 -13.12 -1.83 6.05
C ARG A 186 -11.90 -1.41 6.84
N THR A 187 -10.96 -0.76 6.17
CA THR A 187 -9.67 -0.42 6.75
C THR A 187 -9.04 0.81 6.08
N PRO A 188 -8.34 1.67 6.83
CA PRO A 188 -7.58 2.78 6.24
C PRO A 188 -6.33 2.30 5.48
N TYR A 189 -5.84 1.09 5.77
CA TYR A 189 -4.64 0.51 5.13
C TYR A 189 -4.88 0.05 3.69
N ALA A 190 -6.15 -0.10 3.27
CA ALA A 190 -6.53 -0.38 1.89
C ALA A 190 -6.73 0.89 1.05
N CYS A 191 -6.45 2.06 1.62
CA CYS A 191 -6.49 3.32 0.89
C CYS A 191 -5.21 3.51 0.07
N PRO A 192 -5.31 4.03 -1.17
CA PRO A 192 -4.12 4.35 -1.93
C PRO A 192 -3.32 5.41 -1.19
N ALA A 193 -2.00 5.26 -1.12
CA ALA A 193 -1.12 6.32 -0.64
C ALA A 193 -1.41 7.57 -1.50
N VAL A 194 -1.90 8.63 -0.85
CA VAL A 194 -2.18 9.88 -1.55
C VAL A 194 -0.83 10.47 -1.90
N ASN A 195 -0.50 10.35 -3.18
CA ASN A 195 0.54 11.11 -3.81
C ASN A 195 0.12 12.58 -3.75
N GLU A 196 0.68 13.30 -2.78
CA GLU A 196 0.39 14.71 -2.44
C GLU A 196 0.55 15.68 -3.64
N ASN A 197 1.15 15.19 -4.72
CA ASN A 197 1.35 15.84 -6.01
C ASN A 197 0.08 16.03 -6.86
N GLU A 198 -1.05 15.36 -6.55
CA GLU A 198 -2.32 15.55 -7.30
C GLU A 198 -3.32 16.48 -6.59
N SER A 199 -3.10 16.79 -5.31
CA SER A 199 -3.87 17.78 -4.58
C SER A 199 -3.20 19.14 -4.69
N LEU A 200 -3.66 20.00 -5.60
CA LEU A 200 -3.33 21.42 -5.57
C LEU A 200 -3.74 21.95 -4.19
N ASN A 201 -2.74 22.15 -3.33
CA ASN A 201 -2.94 22.61 -1.97
C ASN A 201 -3.78 23.91 -2.03
N PRO A 202 -4.88 24.05 -1.27
CA PRO A 202 -5.69 25.27 -1.27
C PRO A 202 -4.85 26.55 -1.09
N PHE A 203 -3.71 26.46 -0.40
CA PHE A 203 -2.74 27.56 -0.30
C PHE A 203 -2.11 27.97 -1.64
N ILE A 204 -1.76 27.02 -2.52
CA ILE A 204 -1.18 27.31 -3.84
C ILE A 204 -2.19 28.05 -4.71
N ILE A 205 -3.45 27.60 -4.71
CA ILE A 205 -4.53 28.24 -5.48
C ILE A 205 -4.71 29.70 -5.02
N PHE A 206 -4.72 29.94 -3.70
CA PHE A 206 -4.85 31.28 -3.14
C PHE A 206 -3.66 32.20 -3.51
N LEU A 207 -2.43 31.68 -3.48
CA LEU A 207 -1.24 32.44 -3.86
C LEU A 207 -1.22 32.83 -5.34
N VAL A 208 -1.64 31.92 -6.23
CA VAL A 208 -1.71 32.20 -7.67
C VAL A 208 -2.75 33.29 -7.96
N ILE A 209 -3.93 33.22 -7.33
CA ILE A 209 -4.99 34.23 -7.52
C ILE A 209 -4.55 35.60 -7.00
N THR A 210 -3.95 35.66 -5.81
CA THR A 210 -3.47 36.92 -5.23
C THR A 210 -2.32 37.53 -6.03
N PHE A 211 -1.42 36.70 -6.57
CA PHE A 211 -0.36 37.15 -7.47
C PHE A 211 -0.90 37.78 -8.76
N VAL A 212 -1.86 37.11 -9.42
CA VAL A 212 -2.48 37.66 -10.64
C VAL A 212 -3.23 38.95 -10.34
N ALA A 213 -3.98 39.02 -9.24
CA ALA A 213 -4.68 40.24 -8.84
C ALA A 213 -3.71 41.41 -8.58
N PHE A 214 -2.57 41.15 -7.93
CA PHE A 214 -1.54 42.14 -7.71
C PHE A 214 -0.92 42.64 -9.03
N LEU A 215 -0.62 41.72 -9.97
CA LEU A 215 -0.10 42.09 -11.28
C LEU A 215 -1.07 42.99 -12.06
N VAL A 216 -2.37 42.62 -12.09
CA VAL A 216 -3.39 43.43 -12.76
C VAL A 216 -3.53 44.79 -12.09
N TYR A 217 -3.46 44.87 -10.75
CA TYR A 217 -3.51 46.14 -10.02
C TYR A 217 -2.32 47.05 -10.39
N VAL A 218 -1.10 46.51 -10.43
CA VAL A 218 0.10 47.29 -10.78
C VAL A 218 0.06 47.75 -12.24
N VAL A 219 -0.34 46.88 -13.17
CA VAL A 219 -0.47 47.23 -14.61
C VAL A 219 -1.60 48.25 -14.84
N GLY A 220 -2.75 48.07 -14.18
CA GLY A 220 -3.85 49.02 -14.24
C GLY A 220 -3.48 50.40 -13.66
N ALA A 221 -2.81 50.43 -12.52
CA ALA A 221 -2.37 51.67 -11.88
C ALA A 221 -1.32 52.43 -12.72
N SER A 222 -0.43 51.70 -13.40
CA SER A 222 0.58 52.29 -14.29
C SER A 222 0.00 52.79 -15.62
N LEU A 223 -1.05 52.17 -16.15
CA LEU A 223 -1.75 52.64 -17.35
C LEU A 223 -2.72 53.80 -17.08
N TRP A 224 -3.35 53.86 -15.90
CA TRP A 224 -4.33 54.90 -15.56
C TRP A 224 -3.70 56.23 -15.11
N SER A 225 -2.41 56.25 -14.77
CA SER A 225 -1.71 57.45 -14.27
C SER A 225 -0.58 57.90 -15.21
N PRO A 226 -0.82 58.68 -16.27
CA PRO A 226 0.22 59.07 -17.22
C PRO A 226 1.32 59.97 -16.62
N ARG A 227 1.16 60.50 -15.39
CA ARG A 227 2.11 61.40 -14.72
C ARG A 227 2.08 61.31 -13.19
N GLY A 228 2.10 60.10 -12.61
CA GLY A 228 2.15 59.94 -11.15
C GLY A 228 3.09 58.82 -10.74
N GLY A 229 4.25 59.16 -10.17
CA GLY A 229 5.24 58.19 -9.69
C GLY A 229 4.68 57.31 -8.58
N VAL A 230 4.80 56.00 -8.73
CA VAL A 230 4.46 55.02 -7.69
C VAL A 230 5.57 55.05 -6.64
N SER A 231 5.32 55.73 -5.52
CA SER A 231 6.20 55.66 -4.34
C SER A 231 5.89 54.38 -3.57
N LEU A 232 6.53 53.27 -3.94
CA LEU A 232 6.66 52.11 -3.05
C LEU A 232 7.70 52.47 -1.99
N GLY A 233 7.29 52.43 -0.73
CA GLY A 233 8.12 52.80 0.40
C GLY A 233 9.49 52.13 0.40
N GLY A 234 10.54 52.95 0.55
CA GLY A 234 11.77 52.55 1.22
C GLY A 234 13.02 52.27 0.37
N ILE A 235 12.94 52.15 -0.97
CA ILE A 235 14.16 52.02 -1.79
C ILE A 235 14.08 52.99 -2.97
N ARG A 236 14.63 54.19 -2.77
CA ARG A 236 14.91 55.14 -3.85
C ARG A 236 16.04 54.57 -4.71
N LEU A 237 15.69 53.87 -5.80
CA LEU A 237 16.57 53.75 -6.94
C LEU A 237 16.62 55.15 -7.59
N THR A 238 17.64 55.92 -7.25
CA THR A 238 17.92 57.20 -7.91
C THR A 238 18.24 56.92 -9.37
N THR A 239 17.28 57.16 -10.27
CA THR A 239 17.58 57.32 -11.69
C THR A 239 18.45 58.56 -11.83
N ALA A 240 19.67 58.40 -12.34
CA ALA A 240 20.64 59.46 -12.56
C ALA A 240 19.99 60.63 -13.35
N SER A 241 20.00 61.81 -12.75
CA SER A 241 19.57 63.05 -13.39
C SER A 241 20.64 63.49 -14.39
N PHE A 242 20.38 63.23 -15.68
CA PHE A 242 21.13 63.85 -16.77
C PHE A 242 20.64 65.30 -16.92
N GLY A 243 21.47 66.25 -16.49
CA GLY A 243 21.15 67.68 -16.52
C GLY A 243 20.97 68.23 -17.92
N ARG A 244 20.01 69.16 -18.08
CA ARG A 244 20.04 70.14 -19.16
C ARG A 244 19.71 71.54 -18.64
N ARG A 245 20.64 72.43 -18.97
CA ARG A 245 20.78 73.85 -18.67
C ARG A 245 20.05 74.65 -19.76
N THR A 246 19.19 75.60 -19.38
CA THR A 246 18.80 76.82 -20.15
C THR A 246 18.11 77.77 -19.16
N SER A 247 18.69 78.87 -18.68
CA SER A 247 19.00 80.17 -19.31
C SER A 247 17.78 81.08 -19.53
N GLY A 248 17.80 82.26 -18.87
CA GLY A 248 16.88 83.40 -19.00
C GLY A 248 16.07 83.64 -17.70
N GLY A 249 16.03 84.80 -17.04
CA GLY A 249 16.50 86.16 -17.33
C GLY A 249 15.46 87.17 -16.79
N SER A 250 15.92 88.23 -16.10
CA SER A 250 15.21 89.41 -15.51
C SER A 250 14.58 89.25 -14.12
N LYS A 251 15.16 89.89 -13.08
CA LYS A 251 14.91 91.27 -12.55
C LYS A 251 13.49 91.38 -11.94
N TYR A 252 13.28 91.82 -10.70
CA TYR A 252 13.71 93.09 -10.09
C TYR A 252 13.97 93.00 -8.57
N ASP A 253 14.73 94.00 -8.13
CA ASP A 253 15.31 94.34 -6.83
C ASP A 253 14.32 95.09 -5.94
N TYR A 254 14.35 94.90 -4.61
CA TYR A 254 13.93 95.89 -3.60
C TYR A 254 14.58 95.60 -2.23
N ASP A 255 15.23 96.66 -1.72
CA ASP A 255 15.44 97.09 -0.33
C ASP A 255 16.75 96.76 0.45
N ILE A 256 17.54 97.85 0.52
CA ILE A 256 18.45 98.37 1.59
C ILE A 256 19.91 97.90 1.61
#